data_AF-A0A660TQU3-F1
#
_entry.id   AF-A0A660TQU3-F1
#
_cell.length_a   1.000
_cell.length_b   1.000
_cell.length_c   1.000
_cell.angle_alpha   90.00
_cell.angle_beta   90.00
_cell.angle_gamma   90.00
#
_symmetry.space_group_name_H-M   'P 1'
#
loop_
_entity.id
_entity.type
_entity.pdbx_description
1 polymer ?
#
loop_
_entity_poly.entity_id
_entity_poly.type
_entity_poly.pdbx_seq_one_letter_code
_entity_poly.pdbx_strand_id
1 'polypeptide(L)'
;MPIVYILLAVIAIVFLILFIKFFGLWFRSLLSGAPVGIARLIGMWLRKVNQEMIVDSRVMLTKAGIPLNTDLLETHYLARGNVLKVCMALFAAIKANILLTFQRAEAIDLSGRDVLENLDKISKTVLEKGLDAGTAFEIFALLLLMYLQRLTDLKVERKRKVI
;
A
#
# COMPACT_ATOMS: atom_id res chain seq x y z
N MET A 1 -10.01 -28.91 38.93
CA MET A 1 -10.90 -28.82 37.76
C MET A 1 -11.28 -27.40 37.29
N PRO A 2 -11.25 -26.30 38.08
CA PRO A 2 -11.61 -24.97 37.55
C PRO A 2 -10.52 -24.33 36.65
N ILE A 3 -9.25 -24.66 36.89
CA ILE A 3 -8.10 -24.12 36.13
C ILE A 3 -8.17 -24.51 34.65
N VAL A 4 -8.66 -25.71 34.32
CA VAL A 4 -8.79 -26.19 32.93
C VAL A 4 -9.82 -25.37 32.16
N TYR A 5 -10.96 -25.03 32.77
CA TYR A 5 -11.98 -24.19 32.14
C TYR A 5 -11.48 -22.77 31.91
N ILE A 6 -10.70 -22.21 32.84
CA ILE A 6 -10.08 -20.89 32.68
C ILE A 6 -9.10 -20.90 31.50
N LEU A 7 -8.26 -21.92 31.39
CA LEU A 7 -7.31 -22.06 30.28
C LEU A 7 -8.03 -22.16 28.92
N LEU A 8 -9.08 -22.99 28.86
CA LEU A 8 -9.89 -23.17 27.65
C LEU A 8 -10.59 -21.87 27.23
N ALA A 9 -11.12 -21.12 28.20
CA ALA A 9 -11.75 -19.83 27.97
C ALA A 9 -10.76 -18.81 27.40
N VAL A 10 -9.53 -18.74 27.94
CA VAL A 10 -8.49 -17.85 27.42
C VAL A 10 -8.11 -18.20 25.98
N ILE A 11 -7.94 -19.48 25.68
CA ILE A 11 -7.64 -19.95 24.32
C ILE A 11 -8.79 -19.59 23.36
N ALA A 12 -10.04 -19.80 23.77
CA ALA A 12 -11.22 -19.46 22.98
C ALA A 12 -11.30 -17.96 22.70
N ILE A 13 -10.98 -17.10 23.69
CA ILE A 13 -10.96 -15.64 23.52
C ILE A 13 -9.87 -15.22 22.53
N VAL A 14 -8.65 -15.74 22.66
CA VAL A 14 -7.56 -15.44 21.73
C VAL A 14 -7.93 -15.87 20.31
N PHE A 15 -8.48 -17.07 20.16
CA PHE A 15 -8.95 -17.57 18.88
C PHE A 15 -10.04 -16.69 18.28
N LEU A 16 -11.01 -16.25 19.08
CA LEU A 16 -12.09 -15.36 18.66
C LEU A 16 -11.55 -14.01 18.14
N ILE A 17 -10.59 -13.41 18.85
CA ILE A 17 -9.96 -12.15 18.42
C ILE A 17 -9.26 -12.33 17.08
N LEU A 18 -8.49 -13.42 16.91
CA LEU A 18 -7.82 -13.72 15.65
C LEU A 18 -8.84 -13.91 14.53
N PHE A 19 -9.89 -14.68 14.77
CA PHE A 19 -10.96 -14.92 13.80
C PHE A 19 -11.61 -13.62 13.31
N ILE A 20 -12.00 -12.74 14.23
CA ILE A 20 -12.64 -11.45 13.89
C ILE A 20 -11.71 -10.58 13.04
N LYS A 21 -10.41 -10.54 13.33
CA LYS A 21 -9.45 -9.75 12.53
C LYS A 21 -9.38 -10.21 11.07
N PHE A 22 -9.22 -11.52 10.84
CA PHE A 22 -9.14 -12.07 9.48
C PHE A 22 -10.48 -11.98 8.75
N PHE A 23 -11.58 -12.29 9.44
CA PHE A 23 -12.93 -12.19 8.90
C PHE A 23 -13.26 -10.76 8.47
N GLY A 24 -12.90 -9.76 9.28
CA GLY A 24 -13.15 -8.36 8.98
C GLY A 24 -12.41 -7.85 7.73
N LEU A 25 -11.19 -8.31 7.48
CA LEU A 25 -10.44 -7.97 6.26
C LEU A 25 -11.01 -8.67 5.03
N TRP A 26 -11.29 -9.98 5.15
CA TRP A 26 -11.91 -10.77 4.10
C TRP A 26 -13.24 -10.17 3.64
N PHE A 27 -14.12 -9.86 4.60
CA PHE A 27 -15.45 -9.34 4.34
C PHE A 27 -15.42 -7.95 3.68
N ARG A 28 -14.54 -7.05 4.15
CA ARG A 28 -14.30 -5.73 3.53
C ARG A 28 -13.87 -5.84 2.06
N SER A 29 -12.98 -6.78 1.76
CA SER A 29 -12.49 -7.00 0.38
C SER A 29 -13.58 -7.52 -0.56
N LEU A 30 -14.42 -8.43 -0.05
CA LEU A 30 -15.52 -9.04 -0.80
C LEU A 30 -16.59 -8.00 -1.17
N LEU A 31 -17.05 -7.22 -0.18
CA LEU A 31 -18.06 -6.17 -0.40
C LEU A 31 -17.57 -5.06 -1.34
N SER A 32 -16.26 -4.83 -1.38
CA SER A 32 -15.66 -3.81 -2.22
C SER A 32 -15.42 -4.26 -3.68
N GLY A 33 -15.84 -5.48 -4.04
CA GLY A 33 -15.62 -6.04 -5.38
C GLY A 33 -14.18 -6.48 -5.66
N ALA A 34 -13.33 -6.53 -4.64
CA ALA A 34 -11.93 -6.92 -4.74
C ALA A 34 -11.63 -8.15 -3.86
N PRO A 35 -12.29 -9.29 -4.10
CA PRO A 35 -12.24 -10.43 -3.19
C PRO A 35 -10.81 -10.95 -3.01
N VAL A 36 -10.39 -11.08 -1.75
CA VAL A 36 -9.14 -11.73 -1.34
C VAL A 36 -9.50 -12.95 -0.51
N GLY A 37 -9.15 -14.16 -0.95
CA GLY A 37 -9.52 -15.39 -0.25
C GLY A 37 -8.92 -15.49 1.16
N ILE A 38 -9.61 -16.17 2.07
CA ILE A 38 -9.15 -16.38 3.46
C ILE A 38 -7.78 -17.09 3.48
N ALA A 39 -7.60 -18.11 2.62
CA ALA A 39 -6.32 -18.80 2.46
C ALA A 39 -5.18 -17.83 2.09
N ARG A 40 -5.47 -16.80 1.30
CA ARG A 40 -4.51 -15.76 0.90
C ARG A 40 -4.13 -14.86 2.07
N LEU A 41 -5.12 -14.42 2.85
CA LEU A 41 -4.89 -13.61 4.06
C LEU A 41 -4.03 -14.35 5.08
N ILE A 42 -4.32 -15.63 5.31
CA ILE A 42 -3.51 -16.51 6.16
C ILE A 42 -2.09 -16.65 5.58
N GLY A 43 -1.95 -16.86 4.27
CA GLY A 43 -0.65 -16.95 3.61
C GLY A 43 0.17 -15.66 3.68
N MET A 44 -0.48 -14.49 3.61
CA MET A 44 0.17 -13.20 3.82
C MET A 44 0.63 -13.03 5.27
N TRP A 45 -0.20 -13.44 6.23
CA TRP A 45 0.15 -13.43 7.65
C TRP A 45 1.38 -14.31 7.95
N LEU A 46 1.44 -15.51 7.38
CA LEU A 46 2.58 -16.41 7.53
C LEU A 46 3.87 -15.82 6.95
N ARG A 47 3.77 -15.15 5.79
CA ARG A 47 4.89 -14.44 5.14
C ARG A 47 5.21 -13.09 5.78
N LYS A 48 4.55 -12.74 6.89
CA LYS A 48 4.70 -11.46 7.61
C LYS A 48 4.47 -10.23 6.71
N VAL A 49 3.56 -10.35 5.75
CA VAL A 49 3.12 -9.25 4.88
C VAL A 49 2.00 -8.48 5.59
N ASN A 50 1.99 -7.15 5.46
CA ASN A 50 0.91 -6.33 6.00
C ASN A 50 -0.39 -6.50 5.18
N GLN A 51 -1.20 -7.48 5.57
CA GLN A 51 -2.45 -7.83 4.91
C GLN A 51 -3.47 -6.68 4.81
N GLU A 52 -3.52 -5.78 5.81
CA GLU A 52 -4.45 -4.65 5.79
C GLU A 52 -4.11 -3.69 4.65
N MET A 53 -2.83 -3.29 4.57
CA MET A 53 -2.34 -2.43 3.50
C MET A 53 -2.55 -3.07 2.11
N ILE A 54 -2.31 -4.37 1.95
CA ILE A 54 -2.48 -5.06 0.67
C ILE A 54 -3.96 -5.10 0.25
N VAL A 55 -4.86 -5.42 1.17
CA VAL A 55 -6.30 -5.46 0.90
C VAL A 55 -6.81 -4.06 0.54
N ASP A 56 -6.48 -3.03 1.32
CA ASP A 56 -6.93 -1.67 1.07
C ASP A 56 -6.38 -1.12 -0.26
N SER A 57 -5.12 -1.41 -0.57
CA SER A 57 -4.50 -1.05 -1.85
C SER A 57 -5.18 -1.74 -3.04
N ARG A 58 -5.49 -3.04 -2.92
CA ARG A 58 -6.22 -3.79 -3.95
C ARG A 58 -7.63 -3.25 -4.14
N VAL A 59 -8.32 -2.93 -3.06
CA VAL A 59 -9.66 -2.32 -3.10
C VAL A 59 -9.61 -0.97 -3.82
N MET A 60 -8.64 -0.11 -3.50
CA MET A 60 -8.45 1.19 -4.15
C MET A 60 -8.25 1.04 -5.66
N LEU A 61 -7.34 0.15 -6.08
CA LEU A 61 -7.02 -0.07 -7.49
C LEU A 61 -8.17 -0.72 -8.27
N THR A 62 -8.87 -1.68 -7.66
CA THR A 62 -10.02 -2.34 -8.29
C THR A 62 -11.16 -1.36 -8.49
N LYS A 63 -11.43 -0.48 -7.51
CA LYS A 63 -12.40 0.61 -7.65
C LYS A 63 -12.02 1.64 -8.71
N ALA A 64 -10.72 1.78 -8.99
CA ALA A 64 -10.20 2.62 -10.08
C ALA A 64 -10.21 1.92 -11.45
N GLY A 65 -10.71 0.68 -11.53
CA GLY A 65 -10.77 -0.09 -12.77
C GLY A 65 -9.48 -0.84 -13.12
N ILE A 66 -8.51 -0.95 -12.20
CA ILE A 66 -7.30 -1.76 -12.41
C ILE A 66 -7.45 -3.11 -11.71
N PRO A 67 -7.67 -4.21 -12.46
CA PRO A 67 -7.66 -5.55 -11.91
C PRO A 67 -6.22 -5.99 -11.65
N LEU A 68 -5.68 -5.64 -10.48
CA LEU A 68 -4.35 -6.07 -10.05
C LEU A 68 -4.44 -7.34 -9.20
N ASN A 69 -3.58 -8.32 -9.49
CA ASN A 69 -3.43 -9.49 -8.65
C ASN A 69 -2.72 -9.09 -7.34
N THR A 70 -3.21 -9.56 -6.20
CA THR A 70 -2.61 -9.28 -4.90
C THR A 70 -1.22 -9.92 -4.76
N ASP A 71 -0.84 -10.89 -5.60
CA ASP A 71 0.51 -11.45 -5.66
C ASP A 71 1.55 -10.37 -5.99
N LEU A 72 1.21 -9.46 -6.92
CA LEU A 72 2.13 -8.40 -7.34
C LEU A 72 2.34 -7.38 -6.20
N LEU A 73 1.26 -7.06 -5.48
CA LEU A 73 1.33 -6.17 -4.31
C LEU A 73 2.18 -6.81 -3.19
N GLU A 74 1.98 -8.10 -2.93
CA GLU A 74 2.75 -8.86 -1.95
C GLU A 74 4.23 -8.95 -2.34
N THR A 75 4.54 -9.24 -3.61
CA THR A 75 5.91 -9.30 -4.13
C THR A 75 6.62 -7.97 -3.93
N HIS A 76 5.96 -6.85 -4.28
CA HIS A 76 6.55 -5.53 -4.08
C HIS A 76 6.77 -5.21 -2.59
N TYR A 77 5.84 -5.60 -1.71
CA TYR A 77 6.03 -5.47 -0.26
C TYR A 77 7.24 -6.27 0.24
N LEU A 78 7.39 -7.51 -0.23
CA LEU A 78 8.50 -8.39 0.12
C LEU A 78 9.84 -7.87 -0.42
N ALA A 79 9.83 -7.20 -1.57
CA ALA A 79 10.96 -6.45 -2.13
C ALA A 79 11.31 -5.18 -1.32
N ARG A 80 10.65 -4.94 -0.17
CA ARG A 80 10.77 -3.75 0.69
C ARG A 80 10.30 -2.46 0.04
N GLY A 81 9.51 -2.56 -1.03
CA GLY A 81 8.87 -1.41 -1.66
C GLY A 81 7.65 -0.91 -0.90
N ASN A 82 7.21 0.30 -1.21
CA ASN A 82 6.05 0.92 -0.61
C ASN A 82 4.81 0.72 -1.50
N VAL A 83 4.08 -0.37 -1.23
CA VAL A 83 2.87 -0.73 -1.96
C VAL A 83 1.82 0.39 -1.97
N LEU A 84 1.54 0.99 -0.81
CA LEU A 84 0.53 2.04 -0.73
C LEU A 84 0.89 3.22 -1.64
N LYS A 85 2.17 3.60 -1.63
CA LYS A 85 2.70 4.68 -2.47
C LYS A 85 2.57 4.37 -3.96
N VAL A 86 2.97 3.17 -4.40
CA VAL A 86 2.83 2.75 -5.79
C VAL A 86 1.37 2.74 -6.24
N CYS A 87 0.47 2.22 -5.39
CA CYS A 87 -0.96 2.15 -5.70
C CYS A 87 -1.60 3.54 -5.80
N MET A 88 -1.23 4.47 -4.91
CA MET A 88 -1.70 5.86 -4.98
C MET A 88 -1.18 6.58 -6.23
N ALA A 89 0.09 6.40 -6.59
CA ALA A 89 0.64 6.98 -7.81
C ALA A 89 -0.07 6.45 -9.06
N LEU A 90 -0.36 5.16 -9.10
CA LEU A 90 -1.11 4.52 -10.18
C LEU A 90 -2.57 5.02 -10.24
N PHE A 91 -3.25 5.15 -9.09
CA PHE A 91 -4.59 5.72 -8.99
C PHE A 91 -4.65 7.16 -9.55
N ALA A 92 -3.70 8.01 -9.15
CA ALA A 92 -3.61 9.39 -9.62
C ALA A 92 -3.31 9.46 -11.14
N ALA A 93 -2.43 8.59 -11.65
CA ALA A 93 -2.11 8.54 -13.06
C ALA A 93 -3.35 8.22 -13.93
N ILE A 94 -4.23 7.32 -13.47
CA ILE A 94 -5.50 7.05 -14.17
C ILE A 94 -6.38 8.29 -14.21
N LYS A 95 -6.57 8.95 -13.06
CA LYS A 95 -7.38 10.16 -12.96
C LYS A 95 -6.86 11.26 -13.87
N ALA A 96 -5.54 11.29 -14.06
CA ALA A 96 -4.81 12.17 -14.96
C ALA A 96 -4.75 11.74 -16.44
N ASN A 97 -5.32 10.59 -16.79
CA ASN A 97 -5.20 9.99 -18.12
C ASN A 97 -3.73 9.79 -18.58
N ILE A 98 -2.84 9.46 -17.64
CA ILE A 98 -1.43 9.16 -17.88
C ILE A 98 -1.24 7.63 -17.94
N LEU A 99 -0.57 7.15 -19.00
CA LEU A 99 -0.19 5.75 -19.16
C LEU A 99 0.96 5.38 -18.20
N LEU A 100 0.59 4.98 -16.97
CA LEU A 100 1.49 4.42 -15.97
C LEU A 100 1.12 2.97 -15.68
N THR A 101 2.06 2.04 -15.85
CA THR A 101 1.86 0.62 -15.50
C THR A 101 2.35 0.34 -14.08
N PHE A 102 1.80 -0.69 -13.44
CA PHE A 102 2.21 -1.10 -12.09
C PHE A 102 3.72 -1.39 -12.03
N GLN A 103 4.25 -2.16 -12.98
CA GLN A 103 5.67 -2.52 -13.06
C GLN A 103 6.58 -1.29 -13.20
N ARG A 104 6.12 -0.28 -13.95
CA ARG A 104 6.87 0.97 -14.10
C ARG A 104 6.87 1.77 -12.81
N ALA A 105 5.73 1.85 -12.12
CA ALA A 105 5.64 2.50 -10.81
C ALA A 105 6.47 1.75 -9.74
N GLU A 106 6.48 0.42 -9.79
CA GLU A 106 7.29 -0.46 -8.93
C GLU A 106 8.79 -0.18 -9.11
N ALA A 107 9.24 -0.13 -10.37
CA ALA A 107 10.63 0.18 -10.70
C ALA A 107 11.04 1.58 -10.23
N ILE A 108 10.14 2.56 -10.26
CA ILE A 108 10.39 3.92 -9.76
C ILE A 108 10.55 3.91 -8.24
N ASP A 109 9.68 3.20 -7.51
CA ASP A 109 9.75 3.11 -6.05
C ASP A 109 11.03 2.42 -5.58
N LEU A 110 11.42 1.32 -6.23
CA LEU A 110 12.64 0.57 -5.88
C LEU A 110 13.93 1.27 -6.35
N SER A 111 13.89 2.04 -7.44
CA SER A 111 15.09 2.71 -7.98
C SER A 111 15.50 3.94 -7.17
N GLY A 112 14.56 4.64 -6.50
CA GLY A 112 14.75 5.50 -5.32
C GLY A 112 15.77 6.66 -5.38
N ARG A 113 16.57 6.79 -6.43
CA ARG A 113 17.65 7.78 -6.58
C ARG A 113 17.30 8.88 -7.59
N ASP A 114 16.57 8.57 -8.66
CA ASP A 114 16.32 9.51 -9.76
C ASP A 114 15.08 10.41 -9.59
N VAL A 115 14.19 10.11 -8.64
CA VAL A 115 12.93 10.87 -8.48
C VAL A 115 13.16 12.24 -7.85
N LEU A 116 14.18 12.38 -7.00
CA LEU A 116 14.56 13.63 -6.35
C LEU A 116 15.20 14.63 -7.33
N GLU A 117 16.03 14.16 -8.26
CA GLU A 117 16.64 15.03 -9.29
C GLU A 117 15.65 15.44 -10.39
N ASN A 118 14.55 14.70 -10.56
CA ASN A 118 13.59 14.95 -11.63
C ASN A 118 12.25 15.53 -11.16
N LEU A 119 12.08 15.80 -9.85
CA LEU A 119 10.85 16.36 -9.30
C LEU A 119 10.46 17.70 -9.96
N ASP A 120 11.44 18.58 -10.15
CA ASP A 120 11.24 19.87 -10.82
C ASP A 120 10.86 19.70 -12.30
N LYS A 121 11.43 18.69 -12.98
CA LYS A 121 11.09 18.38 -14.38
C LYS A 121 9.70 17.78 -14.51
N ILE A 122 9.31 16.90 -13.59
CA ILE A 122 7.98 16.27 -13.57
C ILE A 122 6.92 17.33 -13.30
N SER A 123 7.13 18.22 -12.32
CA SER A 123 6.23 19.34 -12.04
C SER A 123 6.05 20.24 -13.28
N LYS A 124 7.15 20.65 -13.92
CA LYS A 124 7.11 21.45 -15.15
C LYS A 124 6.44 20.73 -16.31
N THR A 125 6.75 19.44 -16.54
CA THR A 125 6.17 18.65 -17.64
C THR A 125 4.66 18.43 -17.45
N VAL A 126 4.22 18.25 -16.20
CA VAL A 126 2.80 18.09 -15.86
C VAL A 126 2.04 19.41 -16.08
N LEU A 127 2.64 20.56 -15.73
CA LEU A 127 2.09 21.88 -15.99
C LEU A 127 2.09 22.24 -17.50
N GLU A 128 3.14 21.85 -18.24
CA GLU A 128 3.29 22.13 -19.67
C GLU A 128 2.38 21.27 -20.56
N LYS A 129 2.02 20.05 -20.14
CA LYS A 129 1.17 19.14 -20.92
C LYS A 129 -0.34 19.46 -20.87
N GLY A 130 -0.73 20.59 -20.26
CA GLY A 130 -2.13 21.01 -20.18
C GLY A 130 -2.98 20.10 -19.29
N LEU A 131 -2.35 19.41 -18.33
CA LEU A 131 -3.08 18.68 -17.30
C LEU A 131 -3.89 19.70 -16.49
N ASP A 132 -5.16 19.40 -16.25
CA ASP A 132 -6.04 20.23 -15.44
C ASP A 132 -5.38 20.53 -14.08
N ALA A 133 -5.40 21.80 -13.68
CA ALA A 133 -4.62 22.28 -12.53
C ALA A 133 -4.89 21.50 -11.23
N GLY A 134 -6.08 20.92 -11.09
CA GLY A 134 -6.44 20.04 -9.97
C GLY A 134 -5.67 18.73 -9.97
N THR A 135 -5.53 18.08 -11.12
CA THR A 135 -4.78 16.83 -11.27
C THR A 135 -3.27 17.05 -11.17
N ALA A 136 -2.76 18.14 -11.75
CA ALA A 136 -1.36 18.54 -11.58
C ALA A 136 -1.02 18.75 -10.10
N PHE A 137 -1.92 19.40 -9.36
CA PHE A 137 -1.80 19.60 -7.92
C PHE A 137 -1.87 18.30 -7.13
N GLU A 138 -2.74 17.34 -7.49
CA GLU A 138 -2.81 16.04 -6.83
C GLU A 138 -1.53 15.21 -7.01
N ILE A 139 -0.98 15.16 -8.23
CA ILE A 139 0.29 14.47 -8.51
C ILE A 139 1.43 15.15 -7.76
N PHE A 140 1.50 16.48 -7.76
CA PHE A 140 2.50 17.22 -7.03
C PHE A 140 2.37 17.03 -5.52
N ALA A 141 1.15 17.06 -4.97
CA ALA A 141 0.87 16.81 -3.56
C ALA A 141 1.24 15.38 -3.15
N LEU A 142 1.01 14.39 -4.01
CA LEU A 142 1.45 13.00 -3.81
C LEU A 142 2.98 12.91 -3.80
N LEU A 143 3.66 13.49 -4.78
CA LEU A 143 5.13 13.52 -4.83
C LEU A 143 5.73 14.27 -3.63
N LEU A 144 5.10 15.35 -3.18
CA LEU A 144 5.50 16.10 -2.00
C LEU A 144 5.29 15.27 -0.72
N LEU A 145 4.16 14.56 -0.60
CA LEU A 145 3.92 13.61 0.48
C LEU A 145 4.96 12.47 0.46
N MET A 146 5.28 11.94 -0.74
CA MET A 146 6.31 10.92 -0.94
C MET A 146 7.68 11.40 -0.43
N TYR A 147 7.99 12.68 -0.59
CA TYR A 147 9.20 13.34 -0.12
C TYR A 147 9.20 13.59 1.39
N LEU A 148 8.13 14.18 1.94
CA LEU A 148 8.02 14.50 3.36
C LEU A 148 8.05 13.23 4.24
N GLN A 149 7.40 12.15 3.80
CA GLN A 149 7.44 10.86 4.50
C GLN A 149 8.89 10.34 4.60
N ARG A 150 9.66 10.47 3.51
CA ARG A 150 11.06 10.04 3.45
C ARG A 150 11.97 10.89 4.33
N LEU A 151 11.76 12.21 4.40
CA LEU A 151 12.50 13.06 5.33
C LEU A 151 12.24 12.68 6.80
N THR A 152 11.02 12.26 7.10
CA THR A 152 10.63 11.78 8.42
C THR A 152 11.33 10.45 8.74
N ASP A 153 11.32 9.50 7.79
CA ASP A 153 12.03 8.23 7.93
C ASP A 153 13.54 8.41 8.09
N LEU A 154 14.15 9.31 7.31
CA LEU A 154 15.58 9.64 7.39
C LEU A 154 15.95 10.28 8.73
N LYS A 155 15.09 11.13 9.30
CA LYS A 155 15.32 11.71 10.65
C LYS A 155 15.25 10.64 11.73
N VAL A 156 14.34 9.68 11.62
CA VAL A 156 14.21 8.54 12.55
C VAL A 156 15.41 7.59 12.43
N GLU A 157 15.90 7.36 11.22
CA GLU A 157 17.08 6.52 10.95
C GLU A 157 18.38 7.19 11.42
N ARG A 158 18.50 8.52 11.27
CA ARG A 158 19.62 9.30 11.84
C ARG A 158 19.60 9.30 13.37
N LYS A 159 18.44 9.46 14.00
CA LYS A 159 18.32 9.36 15.47
C LYS A 159 18.68 7.97 16.00
N ARG A 160 18.35 6.90 15.27
CA ARG A 160 18.74 5.51 15.63
C ARG A 160 20.23 5.19 15.45
N LYS A 161 20.97 5.96 14.65
CA LYS A 161 22.43 5.81 14.50
C LYS A 161 23.26 6.65 15.48
N VAL A 162 22.60 7.52 16.26
CA VAL A 162 23.24 8.44 17.22
C VAL A 162 22.96 8.00 18.67
N ILE A 163 22.24 6.90 18.86
CA ILE A 163 22.03 6.22 20.16
C ILE A 163 22.72 4.87 20.09
#